data_AF-A0A316MF38-F1
#
_entry.id   AF-A0A316MF38-F1
#
_cell.length_a   1.000
_cell.length_b   1.000
_cell.length_c   1.000
_cell.angle_alpha   90.00
_cell.angle_beta   90.00
_cell.angle_gamma   90.00
#
_symmetry.space_group_name_H-M   'P 1'
#
loop_
_entity.id
_entity.type
_entity.pdbx_description
1 polymer ?
#
loop_
_entity_poly.entity_id
_entity_poly.type
_entity_poly.pdbx_seq_one_letter_code
_entity_poly.pdbx_strand_id
1 'polypeptide(L)'
;MKITNVNNLPAPFVSAVEREYQYKDKQYSATQLLKGTCEAVLERRHHDEIQSDVSDMIWLIFGTAVHSILENAEEEAEQLKENKIVIDVDGGYKLSGIFDLYDAKEKKVTDYKTATVWKVIYNDWDDYRKQLLIYAYMLKKIGFECNKGEIIATLKDHSKSKAKFDGNYPQFPIHKVSFNFIDEDFKEIERFIKNKFNEIKLQEALSDDKLIPCTDVERWHKDDKYAVMKEGRKSALKVCSSKIEANEYIVSKNLDSKHYIEFREGQDTKCDDYCNVKQWCPFYKAKLNKKGSN
;
A
#
# COMPACT_ATOMS: atom_id res chain seq x y z
N MET A 1 8.87 -16.65 -6.17
CA MET A 1 8.44 -16.68 -4.75
C MET A 1 8.13 -18.10 -4.33
N LYS A 2 8.44 -18.49 -3.09
CA LYS A 2 8.15 -19.81 -2.51
C LYS A 2 6.94 -19.73 -1.59
N ILE A 3 5.95 -20.59 -1.81
CA ILE A 3 4.75 -20.70 -0.98
C ILE A 3 5.00 -21.75 0.13
N THR A 4 4.61 -21.43 1.36
CA THR A 4 4.65 -22.34 2.51
C THR A 4 3.22 -22.59 3.04
N ASN A 5 2.99 -23.73 3.68
CA ASN A 5 1.67 -24.12 4.20
C ASN A 5 1.79 -24.67 5.63
N VAL A 6 2.14 -23.80 6.57
CA VAL A 6 2.38 -24.12 7.99
C VAL A 6 1.14 -24.72 8.65
N ASN A 7 -0.05 -24.26 8.26
CA ASN A 7 -1.33 -24.68 8.83
C ASN A 7 -1.95 -25.91 8.14
N ASN A 8 -1.25 -26.56 7.20
CA ASN A 8 -1.75 -27.72 6.44
C ASN A 8 -3.13 -27.47 5.80
N LEU A 9 -3.33 -26.28 5.23
CA LEU A 9 -4.55 -25.92 4.53
C LEU A 9 -4.79 -26.83 3.31
N PRO A 10 -6.05 -27.05 2.91
CA PRO A 10 -6.38 -27.88 1.75
C PRO A 10 -5.68 -27.41 0.46
N ALA A 11 -5.32 -28.35 -0.42
CA ALA A 11 -4.62 -28.08 -1.68
C ALA A 11 -5.23 -26.94 -2.53
N PRO A 12 -6.58 -26.78 -2.64
CA PRO A 12 -7.14 -25.66 -3.38
C PRO A 12 -6.73 -24.26 -2.87
N PHE A 13 -6.49 -24.10 -1.56
CA PHE A 13 -5.99 -22.82 -1.02
C PHE A 13 -4.55 -22.55 -1.43
N VAL A 14 -3.71 -23.59 -1.46
CA VAL A 14 -2.32 -23.49 -1.92
C VAL A 14 -2.30 -23.11 -3.39
N SER A 15 -3.02 -23.86 -4.23
CA SER A 15 -3.06 -23.62 -5.68
C SER A 15 -3.69 -22.28 -6.06
N ALA A 16 -4.61 -21.73 -5.25
CA ALA A 16 -5.21 -20.42 -5.51
C ALA A 16 -4.22 -19.25 -5.38
N VAL A 17 -3.11 -19.42 -4.66
CA VAL A 17 -2.09 -18.39 -4.45
C VAL A 17 -0.78 -18.67 -5.17
N GLU A 18 -0.59 -19.90 -5.65
CA GLU A 18 0.52 -20.26 -6.53
C GLU A 18 0.43 -19.49 -7.85
N ARG A 19 1.49 -18.72 -8.14
CA ARG A 19 1.61 -17.98 -9.40
C ARG A 19 3.03 -18.09 -9.89
N GLU A 20 3.19 -18.51 -11.14
CA GLU A 20 4.43 -18.32 -11.86
C GLU A 20 4.51 -16.88 -12.33
N TYR A 21 5.44 -16.12 -11.78
CA TYR A 21 5.69 -14.75 -12.19
C TYR A 21 7.18 -14.56 -12.42
N GLN A 22 7.52 -13.96 -13.55
CA GLN A 22 8.89 -13.65 -13.92
C GLN A 22 9.00 -12.16 -14.21
N TYR A 23 9.94 -11.50 -13.54
CA TYR A 23 10.22 -10.10 -13.79
C TYR A 23 10.83 -9.93 -15.18
N LYS A 24 10.32 -8.96 -15.94
CA LYS A 24 10.90 -8.56 -17.21
C LYS A 24 11.97 -7.49 -16.98
N ASP A 25 13.09 -7.61 -17.67
CA ASP A 25 14.17 -6.62 -17.57
C ASP A 25 13.66 -5.22 -17.88
N LYS A 26 14.11 -4.24 -17.08
CA LYS A 26 13.71 -2.82 -17.14
C LYS A 26 12.21 -2.53 -17.22
N GLN A 27 11.34 -3.47 -16.84
CA GLN A 27 9.89 -3.26 -16.82
C GLN A 27 9.37 -3.32 -15.39
N TYR A 28 8.66 -2.27 -14.98
CA TYR A 28 8.02 -2.16 -13.67
C TYR A 28 6.52 -1.95 -13.82
N SER A 29 5.72 -2.48 -12.88
CA SER A 29 4.27 -2.25 -12.87
C SER A 29 3.89 -0.93 -12.18
N ALA A 30 2.71 -0.40 -12.49
CA ALA A 30 2.12 0.74 -11.78
C ALA A 30 2.08 0.51 -10.26
N THR A 31 1.74 -0.70 -9.83
CA THR A 31 1.73 -1.09 -8.41
C THR A 31 3.13 -1.13 -7.79
N GLN A 32 4.16 -1.53 -8.54
CA GLN A 32 5.55 -1.48 -8.07
C GLN A 32 6.06 -0.04 -7.92
N LEU A 33 5.63 0.88 -8.80
CA LEU A 33 6.00 2.29 -8.69
C LEU A 33 5.44 2.96 -7.43
N LEU A 34 4.38 2.43 -6.83
CA LEU A 34 3.82 2.94 -5.59
C LEU A 34 4.53 2.41 -4.33
N LYS A 35 5.42 1.42 -4.48
CA LYS A 35 6.24 0.89 -3.39
C LYS A 35 7.48 1.75 -3.15
N GLY A 36 8.18 1.48 -2.04
CA GLY A 36 9.51 2.03 -1.82
C GLY A 36 10.48 1.56 -2.90
N THR A 37 11.40 2.41 -3.34
CA THR A 37 12.32 2.03 -4.44
C THR A 37 13.24 0.88 -4.04
N CYS A 38 13.76 0.90 -2.80
CA CYS A 38 14.55 -0.19 -2.25
C CYS A 38 13.75 -1.50 -2.14
N GLU A 39 12.51 -1.41 -1.66
CA GLU A 39 11.58 -2.55 -1.60
C GLU A 39 11.36 -3.15 -2.99
N ALA A 40 11.04 -2.33 -4.00
CA ALA A 40 10.78 -2.80 -5.35
C ALA A 40 12.01 -3.44 -6.02
N VAL A 41 13.22 -2.95 -5.74
CA VAL A 41 14.47 -3.53 -6.27
C VAL A 41 14.79 -4.86 -5.56
N LEU A 42 14.68 -4.92 -4.24
CA LEU A 42 14.91 -6.15 -3.48
C LEU A 42 13.90 -7.25 -3.82
N GLU A 43 12.63 -6.90 -4.03
CA GLU A 43 11.59 -7.86 -4.45
C GLU A 43 11.94 -8.55 -5.77
N ARG A 44 12.61 -7.83 -6.67
CA ARG A 44 13.08 -8.37 -7.96
C ARG A 44 14.31 -9.25 -7.79
N ARG A 45 15.29 -8.79 -7.01
CA ARG A 45 16.55 -9.53 -6.78
C ARG A 45 16.34 -10.86 -6.08
N HIS A 46 15.45 -10.87 -5.10
CA HIS A 46 15.21 -12.02 -4.23
C HIS A 46 13.86 -12.69 -4.51
N HIS A 47 13.30 -12.52 -5.71
CA HIS A 47 11.97 -13.04 -6.04
C HIS A 47 11.79 -14.52 -5.67
N ASP A 48 12.79 -15.33 -6.00
CA ASP A 48 12.78 -16.79 -5.78
C ASP A 48 13.13 -17.19 -4.35
N GLU A 49 13.64 -16.26 -3.55
CA GLU A 49 14.00 -16.46 -2.15
C GLU A 49 12.90 -16.00 -1.19
N ILE A 50 12.03 -15.08 -1.62
CA ILE A 50 10.87 -14.63 -0.83
C ILE A 50 10.00 -15.84 -0.49
N GLN A 51 9.70 -15.99 0.80
CA GLN A 51 8.76 -16.99 1.32
C GLN A 51 7.48 -16.30 1.80
N SER A 52 6.33 -16.89 1.51
CA SER A 52 5.04 -16.43 2.01
C SER A 52 4.17 -17.64 2.38
N ASP A 53 3.53 -17.60 3.55
CA ASP A 53 2.60 -18.65 3.95
C ASP A 53 1.21 -18.43 3.34
N VAL A 54 0.55 -19.50 2.92
CA VAL A 54 -0.81 -19.44 2.34
C VAL A 54 -1.79 -18.71 3.27
N SER A 55 -1.61 -18.84 4.60
CA SER A 55 -2.46 -18.17 5.60
C SER A 55 -2.35 -16.65 5.53
N ASP A 56 -1.17 -16.12 5.24
CA ASP A 56 -0.93 -14.68 5.07
C ASP A 56 -1.43 -14.16 3.72
N MET A 57 -1.57 -15.06 2.75
CA MET A 57 -2.01 -14.77 1.38
C MET A 57 -3.52 -14.85 1.19
N ILE A 58 -4.30 -15.13 2.24
CA ILE A 58 -5.78 -15.25 2.15
C ILE A 58 -6.43 -14.01 1.52
N TRP A 59 -5.86 -12.83 1.74
CA TRP A 59 -6.34 -11.59 1.16
C TRP A 59 -6.16 -11.51 -0.36
N LEU A 60 -5.14 -12.18 -0.91
CA LEU A 60 -4.94 -12.30 -2.35
C LEU A 60 -6.02 -13.19 -2.98
N ILE A 61 -6.48 -14.23 -2.28
CA ILE A 61 -7.59 -15.07 -2.72
C ILE A 61 -8.90 -14.26 -2.76
N PHE A 62 -9.15 -13.44 -1.74
CA PHE A 62 -10.33 -12.56 -1.74
C PHE A 62 -10.31 -11.55 -2.88
N GLY A 63 -9.17 -10.88 -3.12
CA GLY A 63 -9.00 -9.99 -4.28
C GLY A 63 -9.23 -10.78 -5.57
N THR A 64 -8.41 -11.79 -5.79
CA THR A 64 -8.66 -13.03 -6.55
C THR A 64 -10.07 -13.19 -7.12
N ALA A 65 -10.91 -13.70 -6.22
CA ALA A 65 -12.28 -14.08 -6.48
C ALA A 65 -13.18 -12.90 -6.84
N VAL A 66 -13.01 -11.73 -6.21
CA VAL A 66 -13.82 -10.55 -6.53
C VAL A 66 -13.57 -10.08 -7.95
N HIS A 67 -12.31 -9.97 -8.38
CA HIS A 67 -11.99 -9.61 -9.76
C HIS A 67 -12.55 -10.66 -10.72
N SER A 68 -12.25 -11.96 -10.51
CA SER A 68 -12.73 -13.04 -11.38
C SER A 68 -14.26 -13.07 -11.58
N ILE A 69 -15.04 -12.78 -10.54
CA ILE A 69 -16.51 -12.73 -10.67
C ILE A 69 -16.95 -11.53 -11.53
N LEU A 70 -16.30 -10.38 -11.39
CA LEU A 70 -16.65 -9.15 -12.13
C LEU A 70 -16.17 -9.17 -13.58
N GLU A 71 -15.05 -9.85 -13.83
CA GLU A 71 -14.51 -10.12 -15.16
C GLU A 71 -15.49 -10.94 -16.01
N ASN A 72 -16.14 -11.94 -15.40
CA ASN A 72 -17.13 -12.80 -16.07
C ASN A 72 -18.46 -12.11 -16.44
N ALA A 73 -18.67 -10.84 -16.08
CA ALA A 73 -19.83 -10.08 -16.55
C ALA A 73 -19.66 -9.63 -18.01
N GLU A 74 -20.74 -9.54 -18.79
CA GLU A 74 -20.67 -9.01 -20.16
C GLU A 74 -20.19 -7.56 -20.17
N GLU A 75 -19.37 -7.21 -21.17
CA GLU A 75 -18.94 -5.84 -21.44
C GLU A 75 -20.01 -5.09 -22.25
N GLU A 76 -20.16 -3.80 -21.99
CA GLU A 76 -20.83 -2.91 -22.95
C GLU A 76 -19.89 -2.60 -24.14
N ALA A 77 -20.43 -2.20 -25.29
CA ALA A 77 -19.66 -2.06 -26.53
C ALA A 77 -18.47 -1.08 -26.43
N GLU A 78 -18.53 -0.10 -25.53
CA GLU A 78 -17.49 0.92 -25.31
C GLU A 78 -16.58 0.62 -24.11
N GLN A 79 -16.60 -0.60 -23.57
CA GLN A 79 -15.82 -1.01 -22.41
C GLN A 79 -14.66 -1.93 -22.77
N LEU A 80 -13.57 -1.81 -22.01
CA LEU A 80 -12.39 -2.67 -22.09
C LEU A 80 -12.06 -3.20 -20.69
N LYS A 81 -12.06 -4.52 -20.48
CA LYS A 81 -11.64 -5.15 -19.21
C LYS A 81 -10.23 -5.74 -19.27
N GLU A 82 -9.58 -5.79 -18.10
CA GLU A 82 -8.30 -6.51 -17.85
C GLU A 82 -7.15 -6.25 -18.82
N ASN A 83 -7.15 -5.12 -19.51
CA ASN A 83 -6.17 -4.90 -20.57
C ASN A 83 -4.81 -4.52 -19.98
N LYS A 84 -3.80 -5.32 -20.35
CA LYS A 84 -2.41 -5.02 -20.02
C LYS A 84 -1.87 -3.94 -20.95
N ILE A 85 -1.58 -2.77 -20.38
CA ILE A 85 -0.88 -1.69 -21.08
C ILE A 85 0.61 -1.75 -20.73
N VAL A 86 1.45 -1.50 -21.73
CA VAL A 86 2.88 -1.24 -21.54
C VAL A 86 3.24 0.00 -22.35
N ILE A 87 3.86 0.98 -21.69
CA ILE A 87 4.39 2.19 -22.33
C ILE A 87 5.90 2.30 -22.11
N ASP A 88 6.59 2.91 -23.07
CA ASP A 88 8.01 3.23 -22.93
C ASP A 88 8.24 4.45 -22.04
N VAL A 89 9.34 4.40 -21.29
CA VAL A 89 9.84 5.44 -20.40
C VAL A 89 11.33 5.65 -20.71
N ASP A 90 11.87 6.81 -20.31
CA ASP A 90 13.27 7.19 -20.54
C ASP A 90 14.26 6.11 -20.08
N GLY A 91 15.39 5.99 -20.81
CA GLY A 91 16.46 5.04 -20.47
C GLY A 91 16.19 3.58 -20.85
N GLY A 92 15.17 3.33 -21.68
CA GLY A 92 14.78 1.98 -22.13
C GLY A 92 13.95 1.22 -21.09
N TYR A 93 13.39 1.92 -20.11
CA TYR A 93 12.46 1.34 -19.15
C TYR A 93 11.05 1.27 -19.72
N LYS A 94 10.25 0.35 -19.18
CA LYS A 94 8.85 0.18 -19.52
C LYS A 94 7.99 0.26 -18.27
N LEU A 95 6.92 1.04 -18.34
CA LEU A 95 5.85 1.03 -17.34
C LEU A 95 4.74 0.12 -17.83
N SER A 96 4.34 -0.81 -16.97
CA SER A 96 3.22 -1.73 -17.24
C SER A 96 2.09 -1.57 -16.25
N GLY A 97 0.86 -1.86 -16.67
CA GLY A 97 -0.32 -1.75 -15.83
C GLY A 97 -1.40 -2.68 -16.33
N ILE A 98 -2.25 -3.13 -15.41
CA ILE A 98 -3.47 -3.88 -15.71
C ILE A 98 -4.56 -3.16 -14.94
N PHE A 99 -5.50 -2.57 -15.66
CA PHE A 99 -6.68 -1.94 -15.08
C PHE A 99 -7.87 -2.88 -15.24
N ASP A 100 -8.84 -2.79 -14.34
CA ASP A 100 -9.97 -3.72 -14.35
C ASP A 100 -10.99 -3.37 -15.44
N LEU A 101 -11.34 -2.10 -15.57
CA LEU A 101 -12.31 -1.61 -16.54
C LEU A 101 -11.95 -0.20 -17.03
N TYR A 102 -12.01 0.01 -18.33
CA TYR A 102 -12.00 1.33 -18.94
C TYR A 102 -13.29 1.53 -19.72
N ASP A 103 -13.87 2.72 -19.59
CA ASP A 103 -15.08 3.16 -20.29
C ASP A 103 -14.73 4.36 -21.17
N ALA A 104 -14.78 4.17 -22.50
CA ALA A 104 -14.41 5.19 -23.48
C ALA A 104 -15.42 6.34 -23.54
N LYS A 105 -16.70 6.05 -23.28
CA LYS A 105 -17.78 7.05 -23.30
C LYS A 105 -17.65 8.00 -22.12
N GLU A 106 -17.38 7.46 -20.94
CA GLU A 106 -17.21 8.22 -19.71
C GLU A 106 -15.79 8.77 -19.52
N LYS A 107 -14.81 8.30 -20.32
CA LYS A 107 -13.38 8.62 -20.24
C LYS A 107 -12.82 8.28 -18.85
N LYS A 108 -13.19 7.09 -18.37
CA LYS A 108 -13.04 6.68 -16.97
C LYS A 108 -12.35 5.33 -16.87
N VAL A 109 -11.36 5.24 -15.99
CA VAL A 109 -10.81 3.95 -15.54
C VAL A 109 -11.40 3.60 -14.17
N THR A 110 -11.91 2.38 -14.03
CA THR A 110 -12.48 1.83 -12.82
C THR A 110 -11.59 0.69 -12.32
N ASP A 111 -11.35 0.66 -11.02
CA ASP A 111 -10.56 -0.36 -10.32
C ASP A 111 -11.37 -0.89 -9.13
N TYR A 112 -11.57 -2.20 -9.12
CA TYR A 112 -12.27 -2.94 -8.08
C TYR A 112 -11.29 -3.24 -6.96
N LYS A 113 -11.69 -2.96 -5.72
CA LYS A 113 -10.81 -3.14 -4.55
C LYS A 113 -11.54 -3.87 -3.45
N THR A 114 -10.82 -4.76 -2.77
CA THR A 114 -11.22 -5.17 -1.43
C THR A 114 -10.57 -4.23 -0.42
N ALA A 115 -11.35 -3.66 0.50
CA ALA A 115 -10.88 -2.70 1.49
C ALA A 115 -11.51 -2.97 2.86
N THR A 116 -10.98 -2.32 3.89
CA THR A 116 -11.59 -2.28 5.21
C THR A 116 -12.46 -1.04 5.37
N VAL A 117 -13.46 -1.08 6.25
CA VAL A 117 -14.33 0.06 6.58
C VAL A 117 -13.54 1.29 7.03
N TRP A 118 -12.36 1.08 7.62
CA TRP A 118 -11.44 2.15 8.02
C TRP A 118 -10.99 3.04 6.88
N LYS A 119 -10.86 2.51 5.64
CA LYS A 119 -10.47 3.30 4.48
C LYS A 119 -11.53 4.35 4.13
N VAL A 120 -12.81 3.99 4.36
CA VAL A 120 -13.95 4.91 4.23
C VAL A 120 -13.97 5.90 5.40
N ILE A 121 -13.87 5.41 6.64
CA ILE A 121 -13.97 6.24 7.85
C ILE A 121 -12.86 7.31 7.89
N TYR A 122 -11.64 6.97 7.50
CA TYR A 122 -10.51 7.90 7.45
C TYR A 122 -10.35 8.62 6.11
N ASN A 123 -11.22 8.34 5.13
CA ASN A 123 -11.13 8.89 3.78
C ASN A 123 -9.73 8.74 3.15
N ASP A 124 -9.13 7.55 3.33
CA ASP A 124 -7.76 7.26 2.94
C ASP A 124 -7.73 6.62 1.55
N TRP A 125 -7.66 7.43 0.49
CA TRP A 125 -7.74 6.94 -0.90
C TRP A 125 -6.58 7.40 -1.79
N ASP A 126 -5.56 8.05 -1.23
CA ASP A 126 -4.52 8.71 -2.02
C ASP A 126 -3.66 7.73 -2.82
N ASP A 127 -3.37 6.55 -2.25
CA ASP A 127 -2.66 5.47 -2.92
C ASP A 127 -3.43 4.95 -4.14
N TYR A 128 -4.74 4.74 -3.99
CA TYR A 128 -5.63 4.26 -5.05
C TYR A 128 -5.87 5.34 -6.11
N ARG A 129 -6.04 6.60 -5.69
CA ARG A 129 -6.11 7.75 -6.61
C ARG A 129 -4.84 7.81 -7.46
N LYS A 130 -3.67 7.67 -6.85
CA LYS A 130 -2.39 7.69 -7.55
C LYS A 130 -2.25 6.52 -8.52
N GLN A 131 -2.69 5.31 -8.15
CA GLN A 131 -2.73 4.16 -9.05
C GLN A 131 -3.61 4.43 -10.28
N LEU A 132 -4.84 4.90 -10.07
CA LEU A 132 -5.78 5.25 -11.14
C LEU A 132 -5.22 6.35 -12.06
N LEU A 133 -4.56 7.35 -11.49
CA LEU A 133 -3.93 8.42 -12.26
C LEU A 133 -2.76 7.91 -13.12
N ILE A 134 -1.99 6.93 -12.65
CA ILE A 134 -0.99 6.24 -13.48
C ILE A 134 -1.67 5.53 -14.66
N TYR A 135 -2.77 4.80 -14.42
CA TYR A 135 -3.51 4.15 -15.50
C TYR A 135 -4.09 5.14 -16.51
N ALA A 136 -4.71 6.22 -16.03
CA ALA A 136 -5.22 7.29 -16.89
C ALA A 136 -4.10 7.93 -17.73
N TYR A 137 -2.93 8.17 -17.14
CA TYR A 137 -1.74 8.66 -17.86
C TYR A 137 -1.27 7.67 -18.94
N MET A 138 -1.21 6.38 -18.62
CA MET A 138 -0.83 5.34 -19.56
C MET A 138 -1.81 5.25 -20.74
N LEU A 139 -3.12 5.26 -20.47
CA LEU A 139 -4.18 5.29 -21.48
C LEU A 139 -4.03 6.51 -22.40
N LYS A 140 -3.81 7.70 -21.84
CA LYS A 140 -3.54 8.91 -22.63
C LYS A 140 -2.31 8.78 -23.52
N LYS A 141 -1.22 8.18 -23.03
CA LYS A 141 0.01 7.99 -23.83
C LYS A 141 -0.19 7.08 -25.02
N ILE A 142 -1.12 6.13 -24.96
CA ILE A 142 -1.45 5.22 -26.07
C ILE A 142 -2.64 5.71 -26.92
N GLY A 143 -3.12 6.93 -26.70
CA GLY A 143 -4.13 7.60 -27.54
C GLY A 143 -5.57 7.56 -27.04
N PHE A 144 -5.84 6.98 -25.86
CA PHE A 144 -7.17 6.97 -25.27
C PHE A 144 -7.42 8.21 -24.41
N GLU A 145 -8.66 8.69 -24.35
CA GLU A 145 -9.01 9.76 -23.44
C GLU A 145 -9.41 9.20 -22.07
N CYS A 146 -8.74 9.64 -21.00
CA CYS A 146 -9.08 9.25 -19.64
C CYS A 146 -8.85 10.40 -18.67
N ASN A 147 -9.91 10.99 -18.13
CA ASN A 147 -9.84 12.10 -17.18
C ASN A 147 -10.59 11.82 -15.87
N LYS A 148 -11.11 10.60 -15.70
CA LYS A 148 -11.75 10.15 -14.48
C LYS A 148 -11.14 8.85 -13.99
N GLY A 149 -11.09 8.69 -12.68
CA GLY A 149 -10.77 7.44 -12.00
C GLY A 149 -11.89 7.07 -11.04
N GLU A 150 -12.16 5.78 -10.88
CA GLU A 150 -13.17 5.32 -9.93
C GLU A 150 -12.70 4.07 -9.20
N ILE A 151 -12.90 4.07 -7.89
CA ILE A 151 -12.74 2.89 -7.05
C ILE A 151 -14.12 2.38 -6.67
N ILE A 152 -14.33 1.09 -6.88
CA ILE A 152 -15.45 0.35 -6.32
C ILE A 152 -14.91 -0.58 -5.24
N ALA A 153 -15.03 -0.15 -3.98
CA ALA A 153 -14.47 -0.85 -2.84
C ALA A 153 -15.50 -1.77 -2.18
N THR A 154 -15.23 -3.07 -2.16
CA THR A 154 -15.94 -4.06 -1.33
C THR A 154 -15.33 -4.08 0.07
N LEU A 155 -16.14 -3.78 1.08
CA LEU A 155 -15.73 -3.64 2.47
C LEU A 155 -15.79 -4.98 3.20
N LYS A 156 -14.66 -5.69 3.29
CA LYS A 156 -14.57 -7.08 3.75
C LYS A 156 -14.88 -7.29 5.23
N ASP A 157 -14.75 -6.23 6.04
CA ASP A 157 -15.03 -6.21 7.49
C ASP A 157 -16.31 -5.42 7.83
N HIS A 158 -17.20 -5.23 6.84
CA HIS A 158 -18.47 -4.54 7.06
C HIS A 158 -19.39 -5.30 8.02
N SER A 159 -20.04 -4.56 8.94
CA SER A 159 -21.04 -5.08 9.86
C SER A 159 -22.38 -4.39 9.66
N LYS A 160 -23.39 -5.16 9.23
CA LYS A 160 -24.78 -4.71 9.14
C LYS A 160 -25.34 -4.24 10.48
N SER A 161 -24.89 -4.84 11.59
CA SER A 161 -25.29 -4.43 12.94
C SER A 161 -24.76 -3.03 13.26
N LYS A 162 -23.49 -2.74 12.99
CA LYS A 162 -22.91 -1.41 13.20
C LYS A 162 -23.60 -0.35 12.33
N ALA A 163 -23.80 -0.64 11.04
CA ALA A 163 -24.49 0.26 10.11
C ALA A 163 -25.89 0.68 10.61
N LYS A 164 -26.62 -0.22 11.27
CA LYS A 164 -27.97 0.08 11.79
C LYS A 164 -27.97 1.17 12.87
N PHE A 165 -26.93 1.27 13.68
CA PHE A 165 -26.90 2.13 14.87
C PHE A 165 -25.97 3.34 14.73
N ASP A 166 -24.98 3.27 13.85
CA ASP A 166 -24.03 4.34 13.61
C ASP A 166 -24.23 4.92 12.20
N GLY A 167 -24.77 6.14 12.14
CA GLY A 167 -24.98 6.85 10.87
C GLY A 167 -23.68 7.28 10.17
N ASN A 168 -22.57 7.37 10.90
CA ASN A 168 -21.24 7.68 10.33
C ASN A 168 -20.51 6.42 9.84
N TYR A 169 -21.02 5.24 10.17
CA TYR A 169 -20.50 3.98 9.65
C TYR A 169 -20.97 3.77 8.20
N PRO A 170 -20.15 3.17 7.32
CA PRO A 170 -20.59 2.87 5.95
C PRO A 170 -21.88 2.04 5.95
N GLN A 171 -22.94 2.58 5.32
CA GLN A 171 -24.26 1.96 5.38
C GLN A 171 -24.37 0.69 4.51
N PHE A 172 -23.50 0.57 3.51
CA PHE A 172 -23.44 -0.57 2.60
C PHE A 172 -22.03 -1.19 2.62
N PRO A 173 -21.91 -2.50 2.33
CA PRO A 173 -20.62 -3.18 2.21
C PRO A 173 -19.89 -2.86 0.90
N ILE A 174 -20.39 -1.89 0.14
CA ILE A 174 -19.80 -1.38 -1.10
C ILE A 174 -19.70 0.14 -0.99
N HIS A 175 -18.56 0.68 -1.40
CA HIS A 175 -18.31 2.11 -1.38
C HIS A 175 -17.68 2.56 -2.69
N LYS A 176 -18.27 3.60 -3.30
CA LYS A 176 -17.80 4.17 -4.56
C LYS A 176 -17.06 5.48 -4.27
N VAL A 177 -15.86 5.61 -4.83
CA VAL A 177 -15.07 6.85 -4.78
C VAL A 177 -14.71 7.24 -6.21
N SER A 178 -14.99 8.47 -6.60
CA SER A 178 -14.73 8.97 -7.94
C SER A 178 -13.75 10.15 -7.88
N PHE A 179 -12.82 10.18 -8.83
CA PHE A 179 -11.81 11.21 -8.98
C PHE A 179 -11.91 11.83 -10.38
N ASN A 180 -11.78 13.14 -10.45
CA ASN A 180 -11.58 13.86 -11.70
C ASN A 180 -10.12 14.31 -11.76
N PHE A 181 -9.47 14.09 -12.90
CA PHE A 181 -8.09 14.45 -13.14
C PHE A 181 -8.00 15.66 -14.05
N ILE A 182 -7.26 16.67 -13.61
CA ILE A 182 -6.96 17.88 -14.38
C ILE A 182 -5.56 17.79 -15.01
N ASP A 183 -5.24 18.68 -15.95
CA ASP A 183 -3.94 18.65 -16.63
C ASP A 183 -2.73 18.74 -15.68
N GLU A 184 -2.89 19.43 -14.54
CA GLU A 184 -1.84 19.49 -13.53
C GLU A 184 -1.58 18.12 -12.88
N ASP A 185 -2.62 17.32 -12.63
CA ASP A 185 -2.45 15.94 -12.13
C ASP A 185 -1.61 15.10 -13.09
N PHE A 186 -1.82 15.27 -14.40
CA PHE A 186 -1.07 14.54 -15.42
C PHE A 186 0.41 14.97 -15.48
N LYS A 187 0.71 16.25 -15.28
CA LYS A 187 2.10 16.73 -15.19
C LYS A 187 2.78 16.22 -13.92
N GLU A 188 2.08 16.24 -12.80
CA GLU A 188 2.61 15.74 -11.53
C GLU A 188 2.89 14.25 -11.58
N ILE A 189 1.97 13.44 -12.14
CA ILE A 189 2.18 12.00 -12.23
C ILE A 189 3.28 11.64 -13.24
N GLU A 190 3.41 12.38 -14.34
CA GLU A 190 4.51 12.20 -15.29
C GLU A 190 5.87 12.46 -14.62
N ARG A 191 5.98 13.55 -13.86
CA ARG A 191 7.18 13.87 -13.08
C ARG A 191 7.46 12.79 -12.03
N PHE A 192 6.43 12.32 -11.33
CA PHE A 192 6.56 11.23 -10.37
C PHE A 192 7.09 9.95 -11.03
N ILE A 193 6.50 9.53 -12.15
CA ILE A 193 6.91 8.33 -12.90
C ILE A 193 8.38 8.46 -13.33
N LYS A 194 8.77 9.59 -13.94
CA LYS A 194 10.16 9.83 -14.36
C LYS A 194 11.15 9.79 -13.20
N ASN A 195 10.83 10.48 -12.10
CA ASN A 195 11.66 10.47 -10.90
C ASN A 195 11.80 9.05 -10.33
N LYS A 196 10.69 8.30 -10.25
CA LYS A 196 10.71 6.93 -9.72
C LYS A 196 11.57 6.00 -10.58
N PHE A 197 11.50 6.09 -11.90
CA PHE A 197 12.38 5.31 -12.78
C PHE A 197 13.86 5.73 -12.69
N ASN A 198 14.15 7.02 -12.48
CA ASN A 198 15.52 7.47 -12.21
C ASN A 198 16.06 6.89 -10.89
N GLU A 199 15.25 6.92 -9.82
CA GLU A 199 15.61 6.28 -8.55
C GLU A 199 15.84 4.78 -8.71
N ILE A 200 14.95 4.08 -9.43
CA ILE A 200 15.08 2.65 -9.74
C ILE A 200 16.41 2.39 -10.44
N LYS A 201 16.72 3.14 -11.50
CA LYS A 201 17.97 3.00 -12.26
C LYS A 201 19.21 3.18 -11.38
N LEU A 202 19.19 4.14 -10.46
CA LEU A 202 20.28 4.36 -9.52
C LEU A 202 20.41 3.18 -8.54
N GLN A 203 19.30 2.71 -7.99
CA GLN A 203 19.26 1.62 -7.01
C GLN A 203 19.63 0.26 -7.62
N GLU A 204 19.21 -0.03 -8.85
CA GLU A 204 19.56 -1.25 -9.57
C GLU A 204 21.09 -1.39 -9.77
N ALA A 205 21.82 -0.28 -9.83
CA ALA A 205 23.28 -0.26 -9.96
C ALA A 205 24.03 -0.47 -8.62
N LEU A 206 23.33 -0.42 -7.49
CA LEU A 206 23.92 -0.60 -6.15
C LEU A 206 23.80 -2.04 -5.68
N SER A 207 24.75 -2.52 -4.91
CA SER A 207 24.63 -3.77 -4.16
C SER A 207 23.61 -3.64 -3.03
N ASP A 208 23.05 -4.76 -2.53
CA ASP A 208 21.96 -4.73 -1.53
C ASP A 208 22.34 -3.98 -0.26
N ASP A 209 23.59 -4.08 0.18
CA ASP A 209 24.15 -3.38 1.35
C ASP A 209 24.23 -1.86 1.17
N LYS A 210 24.21 -1.38 -0.08
CA LYS A 210 24.31 0.04 -0.43
C LYS A 210 22.99 0.65 -0.88
N LEU A 211 21.90 -0.12 -0.91
CA LEU A 211 20.60 0.40 -1.31
C LEU A 211 20.17 1.56 -0.41
N ILE A 212 19.69 2.64 -1.04
CA ILE A 212 19.18 3.81 -0.35
C ILE A 212 17.85 3.41 0.34
N PRO A 213 17.66 3.65 1.64
CA PRO A 213 16.43 3.28 2.33
C PRO A 213 15.17 3.89 1.71
N CYS A 214 14.03 3.22 1.87
CA CYS A 214 12.73 3.83 1.61
C CYS A 214 12.53 5.05 2.51
N THR A 215 11.78 6.05 2.02
CA THR A 215 11.43 7.27 2.76
C THR A 215 10.53 6.98 3.96
N ASP A 216 10.43 7.91 4.91
CA ASP A 216 9.57 7.76 6.10
C ASP A 216 8.10 7.49 5.74
N VAL A 217 7.59 8.19 4.71
CA VAL A 217 6.25 7.98 4.18
C VAL A 217 6.11 6.55 3.63
N GLU A 218 7.08 6.09 2.85
CA GLU A 218 7.05 4.73 2.28
C GLU A 218 7.23 3.63 3.33
N ARG A 219 7.85 3.94 4.48
CA ARG A 219 8.03 3.02 5.62
C ARG A 219 6.86 3.02 6.60
N TRP A 220 5.90 3.94 6.44
CA TRP A 220 4.86 4.23 7.43
C TRP A 220 5.46 4.54 8.79
N HIS A 221 6.45 5.44 8.78
CA HIS A 221 7.15 5.87 9.98
C HIS A 221 6.21 6.60 10.93
N LYS A 222 6.29 6.25 12.22
CA LYS A 222 5.64 6.96 13.31
C LYS A 222 6.73 7.46 14.25
N ASP A 223 6.71 8.76 14.53
CA ASP A 223 7.66 9.38 15.45
C ASP A 223 7.52 8.82 16.86
N ASP A 224 8.59 9.00 17.64
CA ASP A 224 8.61 8.81 19.08
C ASP A 224 7.41 9.51 19.77
N LYS A 225 6.88 8.85 20.81
CA LYS A 225 5.82 9.40 21.65
C LYS A 225 6.19 9.32 23.12
N TYR A 226 5.65 10.26 23.88
CA TYR A 226 5.81 10.34 25.33
C TYR A 226 4.43 10.25 25.95
N ALA A 227 4.09 9.07 26.48
CA ALA A 227 2.78 8.83 27.07
C ALA A 227 2.81 9.15 28.57
N VAL A 228 1.97 10.07 29.01
CA VAL A 228 1.75 10.34 30.43
C VAL A 228 0.81 9.27 30.97
N MET A 229 1.33 8.41 31.83
CA MET A 229 0.66 7.25 32.41
C MET A 229 0.30 7.50 33.87
N LYS A 230 -0.58 6.65 34.41
CA LYS A 230 -0.88 6.56 35.84
C LYS A 230 -0.76 5.11 36.28
N GLU A 231 -0.15 4.88 37.43
CA GLU A 231 -0.06 3.54 38.03
C GLU A 231 -1.44 2.85 38.08
N GLY A 232 -1.47 1.58 37.65
CA GLY A 232 -2.67 0.75 37.58
C GLY A 232 -3.62 1.03 36.39
N ARG A 233 -3.39 2.09 35.60
CA ARG A 233 -4.20 2.39 34.41
C ARG A 233 -3.55 1.83 33.14
N LYS A 234 -4.33 1.14 32.31
CA LYS A 234 -3.86 0.58 31.01
C LYS A 234 -3.71 1.62 29.88
N SER A 235 -4.44 2.73 29.95
CA SER A 235 -4.43 3.78 28.94
C SER A 235 -3.69 5.03 29.40
N ALA A 236 -3.04 5.72 28.46
CA ALA A 236 -2.41 7.01 28.71
C ALA A 236 -3.46 8.07 29.03
N LEU A 237 -3.09 9.02 29.89
CA LEU A 237 -3.85 10.25 30.12
C LEU A 237 -3.68 11.23 28.96
N LYS A 238 -2.46 11.30 28.43
CA LYS A 238 -2.08 12.11 27.28
C LYS A 238 -0.90 11.45 26.57
N VAL A 239 -0.89 11.51 25.24
CA VAL A 239 0.26 11.14 24.42
C VAL A 239 0.82 12.41 23.82
N CYS A 240 2.09 12.69 24.09
CA CYS A 240 2.79 13.89 23.69
C CYS A 240 3.83 13.58 22.60
N SER A 241 4.18 14.59 21.83
CA SER A 241 5.20 14.55 20.77
C SER A 241 6.62 14.69 21.31
N SER A 242 6.78 15.25 22.51
CA SER A 242 8.08 15.44 23.15
C SER A 242 8.04 15.20 24.66
N LYS A 243 9.21 14.94 25.24
CA LYS A 243 9.38 14.85 26.69
C LYS A 243 9.02 16.17 27.40
N ILE A 244 9.30 17.30 26.77
CA ILE A 244 9.01 18.64 27.32
C ILE A 244 7.50 18.81 27.47
N GLU A 245 6.74 18.57 26.40
CA GLU A 245 5.27 18.66 26.39
C GLU A 245 4.64 17.73 27.45
N ALA A 246 5.19 16.51 27.60
CA ALA A 246 4.71 15.57 28.62
C ALA A 246 4.95 16.06 30.06
N ASN A 247 6.10 16.69 30.32
CA ASN A 247 6.38 17.30 31.63
C ASN A 247 5.49 18.52 31.89
N GLU A 248 5.30 19.38 30.90
CA GLU A 248 4.38 20.53 31.00
C GLU A 248 2.95 20.09 31.29
N TYR A 249 2.50 18.97 30.70
CA TYR A 249 1.20 18.38 30.99
C TYR A 249 1.09 17.91 32.45
N ILE A 250 2.11 17.23 32.98
CA ILE A 250 2.15 16.78 34.39
C ILE A 250 2.06 17.98 35.34
N VAL A 251 2.86 19.02 35.09
CA VAL A 251 2.89 20.24 35.91
C VAL A 251 1.57 21.00 35.82
N SER A 252 1.07 21.28 34.62
CA SER A 252 -0.17 22.06 34.41
C SER A 252 -1.42 21.39 34.97
N LYS A 253 -1.41 20.06 35.11
CA LYS A 253 -2.50 19.28 35.71
C LYS A 253 -2.28 18.92 37.17
N ASN A 254 -1.19 19.39 37.79
CA ASN A 254 -0.80 19.07 39.17
C ASN A 254 -0.88 17.56 39.45
N LEU A 255 -0.37 16.74 38.52
CA LEU A 255 -0.41 15.30 38.64
C LEU A 255 0.55 14.84 39.74
N ASP A 256 0.11 13.88 40.56
CA ASP A 256 0.86 13.36 41.70
C ASP A 256 1.98 12.39 41.27
N SER A 257 2.73 11.89 42.25
CA SER A 257 3.84 10.95 42.05
C SER A 257 3.45 9.59 41.47
N LYS A 258 2.15 9.28 41.36
CA LYS A 258 1.67 8.05 40.70
C LYS A 258 1.62 8.19 39.18
N HIS A 259 2.04 9.34 38.65
CA HIS A 259 2.11 9.63 37.23
C HIS A 259 3.55 9.62 36.74
N TYR A 260 3.76 9.01 35.58
CA TYR A 260 5.09 8.89 34.97
C TYR A 260 5.00 9.04 33.46
N ILE A 261 6.12 9.35 32.83
CA ILE A 261 6.25 9.42 31.38
C ILE A 261 6.82 8.11 30.87
N GLU A 262 6.06 7.42 30.04
CA GLU A 262 6.51 6.25 29.30
C GLU A 262 6.97 6.71 27.91
N PHE A 263 8.26 6.51 27.62
CA PHE A 263 8.79 6.70 26.28
C PHE A 263 8.38 5.54 25.38
N ARG A 264 7.82 5.87 24.21
CA ARG A 264 7.44 4.92 23.17
C ARG A 264 8.27 5.25 21.94
N GLU A 265 9.25 4.39 21.66
CA GLU A 265 10.07 4.49 20.47
C GLU A 265 9.19 4.44 19.22
N GLY A 266 9.54 5.28 18.25
CA GLY A 266 8.95 5.30 16.93
C GLY A 266 9.06 3.96 16.21
N GLN A 267 8.19 3.78 15.21
CA GLN A 267 8.07 2.49 14.52
C GLN A 267 7.97 2.70 13.01
N ASP A 268 8.58 1.79 12.26
CA ASP A 268 8.47 1.73 10.80
C ASP A 268 7.53 0.58 10.48
N THR A 269 6.22 0.82 10.68
CA THR A 269 5.22 -0.26 10.74
C THR A 269 5.28 -1.14 9.49
N LYS A 270 5.50 -0.55 8.31
CA LYS A 270 5.64 -1.31 7.06
C LYS A 270 6.86 -2.24 7.09
N CYS A 271 8.01 -1.73 7.53
CA CYS A 271 9.24 -2.53 7.60
C CYS A 271 9.13 -3.65 8.63
N ASP A 272 8.50 -3.35 9.76
CA ASP A 272 8.39 -4.28 10.89
C ASP A 272 7.43 -5.44 10.54
N ASP A 273 6.27 -5.15 9.95
CA ASP A 273 5.16 -6.12 9.84
C ASP A 273 4.79 -6.52 8.40
N TYR A 274 5.08 -5.70 7.39
CA TYR A 274 4.50 -5.88 6.04
C TYR A 274 5.51 -6.09 4.90
N CYS A 275 6.79 -5.77 5.13
CA CYS A 275 7.81 -5.81 4.07
C CYS A 275 8.44 -7.20 3.94
N ASN A 276 8.13 -7.90 2.84
CA ASN A 276 8.59 -9.28 2.56
C ASN A 276 10.08 -9.42 2.23
N VAL A 277 10.79 -8.30 2.12
CA VAL A 277 12.22 -8.23 1.78
C VAL A 277 13.08 -7.62 2.89
N LYS A 278 12.51 -7.44 4.08
CA LYS A 278 13.17 -6.79 5.23
C LYS A 278 14.48 -7.50 5.64
N GLN A 279 14.57 -8.81 5.45
CA GLN A 279 15.76 -9.62 5.74
C GLN A 279 16.97 -9.29 4.86
N TRP A 280 16.76 -8.71 3.67
CA TRP A 280 17.85 -8.26 2.79
C TRP A 280 18.10 -6.76 2.89
N CYS A 281 17.11 -5.99 3.34
CA CYS A 281 17.15 -4.54 3.44
C CYS A 281 18.26 -4.01 4.38
N PRO A 282 19.17 -3.13 3.91
CA PRO A 282 20.27 -2.61 4.71
C PRO A 282 19.77 -1.74 5.88
N PHE A 283 18.71 -0.96 5.67
CA PHE A 283 18.08 -0.16 6.71
C PHE A 283 17.56 -1.04 7.86
N TYR A 284 16.84 -2.11 7.53
CA TYR A 284 16.25 -2.99 8.53
C TYR A 284 17.31 -3.78 9.30
N LYS A 285 18.35 -4.27 8.61
CA LYS A 285 19.52 -4.90 9.25
C LYS A 285 20.19 -3.95 10.25
N ALA A 286 20.40 -2.69 9.86
CA ALA A 286 20.97 -1.68 10.76
C ALA A 286 20.06 -1.41 11.98
N LYS A 287 18.73 -1.39 11.79
CA LYS A 287 17.75 -1.24 12.87
C LYS A 287 17.81 -2.40 13.88
N LEU A 288 17.93 -3.65 13.42
CA LEU A 288 18.06 -4.82 14.29
C LEU A 288 19.35 -4.80 15.12
N ASN A 289 20.47 -4.42 14.52
CA ASN A 289 21.75 -4.33 15.22
C ASN A 289 21.73 -3.30 16.36
N LYS A 290 21.01 -2.18 16.18
CA LYS A 290 20.81 -1.18 17.24
C LYS A 290 19.97 -1.72 18.40
N LYS A 291 18.91 -2.50 18.11
CA LYS A 291 18.04 -3.09 19.15
C LYS A 291 18.73 -4.18 19.96
N GLY A 292 19.66 -4.93 19.37
CA GLY A 292 20.43 -5.96 20.08
C GLY A 292 21.60 -5.43 20.93
N SER A 293 21.88 -4.13 20.86
CA SER A 293 22.98 -3.47 21.59
C SER A 293 22.51 -2.65 22.81
N ASN A 294 21.20 -2.62 23.08
CA ASN A 294 20.55 -1.97 24.23
C ASN A 294 19.91 -3.04 25.13
#